data_AF-A0A2Y8ZWS0-F1
#
_entry.id   AF-A0A2Y8ZWS0-F1
#
_cell.length_a   1.000
_cell.length_b   1.000
_cell.length_c   1.000
_cell.angle_alpha   90.00
_cell.angle_beta   90.00
_cell.angle_gamma   90.00
#
_symmetry.space_group_name_H-M   'P 1'
#
loop_
_entity.id
_entity.type
_entity.pdbx_description
1 polymer ?
#
loop_
_entity_poly.entity_id
_entity_poly.type
_entity_poly.pdbx_seq_one_letter_code
_entity_poly.pdbx_strand_id
1 'polypeptide(L)'
;MSATNDAMNQIVVNVVRLARRPGYLLLVGAAVPVGVFLLLGLLLGLDARSWGGWVPFALALALAVPVALLTVRRERLQRTTADIGDGPVTTAGGVVVVTDAPTQAALEEELATLTEAMDEGRVRTARWLPRVEATQRALLRAAGGPVRAPYLRDDLRITLAAFLGTVAAIPLGVLGSFMSAFALLLS
;
A
#
# COMPACT_ATOMS: atom_id res chain seq x y z
N MET A 1 -28.65 15.49 -24.09
CA MET A 1 -28.09 14.73 -22.94
C MET A 1 -27.29 13.59 -23.55
N SER A 2 -25.96 13.71 -23.63
CA SER A 2 -25.16 12.82 -24.50
C SER A 2 -24.78 11.53 -23.75
N ALA A 3 -25.15 10.39 -24.35
CA ALA A 3 -24.73 9.05 -23.91
C ALA A 3 -23.20 8.91 -23.75
N THR A 4 -22.43 9.77 -24.41
CA THR A 4 -20.98 9.90 -24.28
C THR A 4 -20.54 10.32 -22.87
N ASN A 5 -21.31 11.18 -22.19
CA ASN A 5 -20.95 11.65 -20.85
C ASN A 5 -21.16 10.56 -19.79
N ASP A 6 -22.23 9.76 -19.93
CA ASP A 6 -22.49 8.60 -19.07
C ASP A 6 -21.48 7.46 -19.31
N ALA A 7 -21.10 7.20 -20.56
CA ALA A 7 -20.08 6.20 -20.90
C ALA A 7 -18.70 6.60 -20.34
N MET A 8 -18.33 7.88 -20.43
CA MET A 8 -17.07 8.38 -19.90
C MET A 8 -17.04 8.32 -18.36
N ASN A 9 -18.16 8.65 -17.70
CA ASN A 9 -18.29 8.55 -16.24
C ASN A 9 -18.24 7.08 -15.77
N GLN A 10 -18.84 6.14 -16.52
CA GLN A 10 -18.74 4.70 -16.24
C GLN A 10 -17.32 4.15 -16.40
N ILE A 11 -16.58 4.58 -17.42
CA ILE A 11 -15.19 4.17 -17.63
C ILE A 11 -14.32 4.69 -16.48
N VAL A 12 -14.47 5.96 -16.09
CA VAL A 12 -13.73 6.54 -14.96
C VAL A 12 -14.05 5.82 -13.66
N VAL A 13 -15.33 5.54 -13.36
CA VAL A 13 -15.73 4.80 -12.15
C VAL A 13 -15.22 3.36 -12.16
N ASN A 14 -15.20 2.69 -13.31
CA ASN A 14 -14.66 1.34 -13.44
C ASN A 14 -13.13 1.32 -13.33
N VAL A 15 -12.43 2.31 -13.88
CA VAL A 15 -10.97 2.47 -13.74
C VAL A 15 -10.61 2.79 -12.29
N VAL A 16 -11.36 3.65 -11.61
CA VAL A 16 -11.19 3.98 -10.18
C VAL A 16 -11.50 2.78 -9.28
N ARG A 17 -12.53 1.98 -9.61
CA ARG A 17 -12.82 0.71 -8.92
C ARG A 17 -11.77 -0.35 -9.19
N LEU A 18 -11.22 -0.41 -10.40
CA LEU A 18 -10.12 -1.31 -10.76
C LEU A 18 -8.84 -0.92 -10.03
N ALA A 19 -8.56 0.39 -9.89
CA ALA A 19 -7.45 0.94 -9.12
C ALA A 19 -7.58 0.74 -7.59
N ARG A 20 -8.78 0.44 -7.07
CA ARG A 20 -8.99 0.03 -5.65
C ARG A 20 -8.72 -1.47 -5.40
N ARG A 21 -8.69 -2.31 -6.43
CA ARG A 21 -8.45 -3.77 -6.32
C ARG A 21 -6.98 -4.26 -6.29
N PRO A 22 -5.95 -3.51 -6.73
CA PRO A 22 -4.62 -4.08 -6.92
C PRO A 22 -3.98 -4.52 -5.60
N GLY A 23 -4.28 -3.81 -4.50
CA GLY A 23 -3.78 -4.19 -3.17
C GLY A 23 -4.32 -5.53 -2.66
N TYR A 24 -5.55 -5.92 -3.01
CA TYR A 24 -6.08 -7.23 -2.63
C TYR A 24 -5.47 -8.35 -3.47
N LEU A 25 -5.35 -8.17 -4.79
CA LEU A 25 -4.76 -9.16 -5.68
C LEU A 25 -3.30 -9.43 -5.34
N LEU A 26 -2.54 -8.37 -4.99
CA LEU A 26 -1.16 -8.51 -4.54
C LEU A 26 -1.06 -9.25 -3.21
N LEU A 27 -1.94 -8.95 -2.25
CA LEU A 27 -1.98 -9.66 -0.97
C LEU A 27 -2.33 -11.15 -1.14
N VAL A 28 -3.34 -11.46 -1.95
CA VAL A 28 -3.70 -12.86 -2.23
C VAL A 28 -2.57 -13.56 -2.98
N GLY A 29 -2.00 -12.91 -3.99
CA GLY A 29 -0.89 -13.41 -4.78
C GLY A 29 0.37 -13.69 -3.95
N ALA A 30 0.60 -12.97 -2.87
CA ALA A 30 1.70 -13.22 -1.93
C ALA A 30 1.33 -14.22 -0.82
N ALA A 31 0.11 -14.13 -0.27
CA ALA A 31 -0.33 -14.95 0.84
C ALA A 31 -0.42 -16.43 0.47
N VAL A 32 -0.87 -16.75 -0.75
CA VAL A 32 -0.96 -18.14 -1.23
C VAL A 32 0.41 -18.84 -1.25
N PRO A 33 1.42 -18.38 -2.00
CA PRO A 33 2.71 -19.05 -2.05
C PRO A 33 3.45 -19.03 -0.71
N VAL A 34 3.34 -17.94 0.07
CA VAL A 34 3.93 -17.88 1.42
C VAL A 34 3.25 -18.87 2.36
N GLY A 35 1.92 -18.99 2.30
CA GLY A 35 1.16 -19.94 3.11
C GLY A 35 1.50 -21.39 2.76
N VAL A 36 1.58 -21.72 1.47
CA VAL A 36 2.03 -23.03 1.01
C VAL A 36 3.46 -23.33 1.49
N PHE A 37 4.38 -22.37 1.34
CA PHE A 37 5.75 -22.53 1.80
C PHE A 37 5.82 -22.77 3.32
N LEU A 38 5.01 -22.05 4.09
CA LEU A 38 4.93 -22.18 5.54
C LEU A 38 4.40 -23.56 5.96
N LEU A 39 3.37 -24.07 5.27
CA LEU A 39 2.85 -25.42 5.51
C LEU A 39 3.87 -26.50 5.16
N LEU A 40 4.52 -26.41 4.01
CA LEU A 40 5.54 -27.40 3.59
C LEU A 40 6.77 -27.36 4.51
N GLY A 41 7.21 -26.16 4.90
CA GLY A 41 8.29 -25.99 5.86
C GLY A 41 7.95 -26.55 7.24
N LEU A 42 6.68 -26.41 7.67
CA LEU A 42 6.20 -27.02 8.91
C LEU A 42 6.24 -28.54 8.83
N LEU A 43 5.73 -29.13 7.75
CA LEU A 43 5.76 -30.59 7.53
C LEU A 43 7.21 -31.13 7.55
N LEU A 44 8.14 -30.43 6.89
CA LEU A 44 9.57 -30.77 6.95
C LEU A 44 10.12 -30.72 8.37
N GLY A 45 9.80 -29.67 9.12
CA GLY A 45 10.25 -29.53 10.51
C GLY A 45 9.73 -30.65 11.42
N LEU A 46 8.50 -31.12 11.18
CA LEU A 46 7.89 -32.21 11.93
C LEU A 46 8.51 -33.58 11.63
N ASP A 47 8.94 -33.81 10.38
CA ASP A 47 9.59 -35.07 9.98
C ASP A 47 11.12 -35.06 10.21
N ALA A 48 11.68 -33.89 10.49
CA ALA A 48 13.12 -33.73 10.63
C ALA A 48 13.68 -34.35 11.92
N ARG A 49 14.71 -35.18 11.76
CA ARG A 49 15.52 -35.72 12.87
C ARG A 49 16.51 -34.73 13.45
N SER A 50 16.69 -33.57 12.81
CA SER A 50 17.65 -32.54 13.21
C SER A 50 17.05 -31.15 13.13
N TRP A 51 17.60 -30.21 13.89
CA TRP A 51 17.15 -28.80 13.92
C TRP A 51 17.12 -28.13 12.54
N GLY A 52 17.98 -28.57 11.60
CA GLY A 52 18.06 -28.02 10.25
C GLY A 52 16.75 -28.09 9.46
N GLY A 53 15.87 -29.05 9.75
CA GLY A 53 14.58 -29.17 9.06
C GLY A 53 13.57 -28.06 9.37
N TRP A 54 13.80 -27.27 10.43
CA TRP A 54 12.96 -26.12 10.76
C TRP A 54 13.34 -24.84 9.99
N VAL A 55 14.47 -24.85 9.28
CA VAL A 55 14.95 -23.68 8.53
C VAL A 55 13.94 -23.18 7.47
N PRO A 56 13.34 -24.06 6.63
CA PRO A 56 12.34 -23.62 5.66
C PRO A 56 11.12 -22.98 6.33
N PHE A 57 10.66 -23.53 7.46
CA PHE A 57 9.56 -22.95 8.23
C PHE A 57 9.90 -21.55 8.78
N ALA A 58 11.08 -21.39 9.37
CA ALA A 58 11.52 -20.11 9.90
C ALA A 58 11.63 -19.03 8.79
N LEU A 59 12.12 -19.40 7.61
CA LEU A 59 12.18 -18.52 6.44
C LEU A 59 10.78 -18.14 5.94
N ALA A 60 9.87 -19.09 5.86
CA ALA A 60 8.48 -18.83 5.48
C ALA A 60 7.79 -17.88 6.48
N LEU A 61 8.04 -18.06 7.78
CA LEU A 61 7.53 -17.19 8.83
C LEU A 61 8.06 -15.76 8.67
N ALA A 62 9.35 -15.60 8.37
CA ALA A 62 9.95 -14.30 8.11
C ALA A 62 9.32 -13.61 6.87
N LEU A 63 9.02 -14.36 5.81
CA LEU A 63 8.31 -13.84 4.63
C LEU A 63 6.84 -13.49 4.89
N ALA A 64 6.19 -14.13 5.86
CA ALA A 64 4.82 -13.80 6.24
C ALA A 64 4.72 -12.42 6.93
N VAL A 65 5.79 -11.95 7.60
CA VAL A 65 5.82 -10.66 8.30
C VAL A 65 5.43 -9.47 7.41
N PRO A 66 6.10 -9.21 6.26
CA PRO A 66 5.74 -8.08 5.40
C PRO A 66 4.31 -8.18 4.85
N VAL A 67 3.83 -9.40 4.52
CA VAL A 67 2.47 -9.64 4.02
C VAL A 67 1.43 -9.31 5.10
N ALA A 68 1.66 -9.76 6.33
CA ALA A 68 0.81 -9.46 7.48
C ALA A 68 0.80 -7.96 7.80
N LEU A 69 1.97 -7.31 7.82
CA LEU A 69 2.08 -5.87 8.04
C LEU A 69 1.30 -5.06 7.01
N LEU A 70 1.42 -5.42 5.72
CA LEU A 70 0.67 -4.75 4.65
C LEU A 70 -0.84 -4.94 4.82
N THR A 71 -1.27 -6.14 5.22
CA THR A 71 -2.68 -6.46 5.47
C THR A 71 -3.25 -5.60 6.60
N VAL A 72 -2.55 -5.54 7.75
CA VAL A 72 -2.97 -4.74 8.91
C VAL A 72 -2.99 -3.26 8.59
N ARG A 73 -1.97 -2.73 7.88
CA ARG A 73 -1.92 -1.34 7.44
C ARG A 73 -3.09 -1.00 6.52
N ARG A 74 -3.40 -1.89 5.57
CA ARG A 74 -4.54 -1.73 4.66
C ARG A 74 -5.87 -1.72 5.41
N GLU A 75 -6.09 -2.62 6.36
CA GLU A 75 -7.30 -2.62 7.18
C GLU A 75 -7.43 -1.34 8.01
N ARG A 76 -6.35 -0.87 8.61
CA ARG A 76 -6.35 0.40 9.36
C ARG A 76 -6.74 1.58 8.46
N LEU A 77 -6.15 1.68 7.27
CA LEU A 77 -6.49 2.73 6.30
C LEU A 77 -7.95 2.66 5.86
N GLN A 78 -8.48 1.45 5.63
CA GLN A 78 -9.88 1.25 5.27
C GLN A 78 -10.83 1.66 6.40
N ARG A 79 -10.51 1.34 7.66
CA ARG A 79 -11.31 1.77 8.82
C ARG A 79 -11.31 3.29 8.98
N THR A 80 -10.15 3.94 8.86
CA THR A 80 -10.04 5.41 8.98
C THR A 80 -10.73 6.15 7.84
N THR A 81 -10.85 5.54 6.66
CA THR A 81 -11.49 6.15 5.49
C THR A 81 -12.98 5.79 5.39
N ALA A 82 -13.43 4.72 6.06
CA ALA A 82 -14.84 4.35 6.11
C ALA A 82 -15.69 5.48 6.71
N ASP A 83 -15.19 6.13 7.77
CA ASP A 83 -15.87 7.26 8.42
C ASP A 83 -15.91 8.53 7.56
N ILE A 84 -15.08 8.62 6.50
CA ILE A 84 -15.08 9.76 5.56
C ILE A 84 -16.14 9.56 4.46
N GLY A 85 -16.60 8.32 4.24
CA GLY A 85 -17.52 7.96 3.16
C GLY A 85 -19.00 8.28 3.39
N ASP A 86 -19.41 8.53 4.64
CA ASP A 86 -20.82 8.76 5.01
C ASP A 86 -21.19 10.25 5.15
N GLY A 87 -20.24 11.17 4.91
CA GLY A 87 -20.58 12.57 4.70
C GLY A 87 -21.22 12.69 3.31
N PRO A 88 -22.50 13.09 3.19
CA PRO A 88 -23.04 13.39 1.87
C PRO A 88 -22.13 14.47 1.27
N VAL A 89 -21.54 14.18 0.12
CA VAL A 89 -21.10 15.24 -0.78
C VAL A 89 -22.40 15.87 -1.28
N THR A 90 -23.01 16.71 -0.44
CA THR A 90 -24.03 17.65 -0.85
C THR A 90 -23.33 18.60 -1.81
N THR A 91 -23.35 18.24 -3.09
CA THR A 91 -23.41 19.22 -4.15
C THR A 91 -24.68 20.02 -3.91
N ALA A 92 -24.53 21.15 -3.22
CA ALA A 92 -25.59 22.12 -3.07
C ALA A 92 -26.01 22.57 -4.48
N GLY A 93 -27.12 22.00 -4.96
CA GLY A 93 -27.90 22.45 -6.11
C GLY A 93 -27.14 22.52 -7.44
N GLY A 94 -27.10 21.40 -8.18
CA GLY A 94 -27.27 21.39 -9.65
C GLY A 94 -26.40 22.32 -10.52
N VAL A 95 -25.34 22.90 -9.99
CA VAL A 95 -24.37 23.72 -10.72
C VAL A 95 -23.07 22.96 -10.68
N VAL A 96 -22.65 22.51 -11.86
CA VAL A 96 -21.28 22.08 -12.10
C VAL A 96 -20.42 23.34 -11.93
N VAL A 97 -19.91 23.55 -10.71
CA VAL A 97 -18.76 24.42 -10.50
C VAL A 97 -17.59 23.68 -11.11
N VAL A 98 -17.37 23.92 -12.41
CA VAL A 98 -16.03 23.90 -12.95
C VAL A 98 -15.29 24.90 -12.07
N THR A 99 -14.48 24.43 -11.13
CA THR A 99 -13.58 25.32 -10.40
C THR A 99 -12.83 26.09 -11.48
N ASP A 100 -13.04 27.40 -11.51
CA ASP A 100 -12.43 28.31 -12.47
C ASP A 100 -10.96 27.95 -12.63
N ALA A 101 -10.46 28.10 -13.86
CA ALA A 101 -9.04 27.95 -14.18
C ALA A 101 -8.22 28.56 -13.04
N PRO A 102 -7.27 27.81 -12.43
CA PRO A 102 -6.61 28.23 -11.20
C PRO A 102 -6.09 29.65 -11.40
N THR A 103 -6.58 30.58 -10.59
CA THR A 103 -6.07 31.94 -10.59
C THR A 103 -4.57 31.88 -10.37
N GLN A 104 -3.82 32.71 -11.08
CA GLN A 104 -2.35 32.69 -11.09
C GLN A 104 -1.77 32.67 -9.66
N ALA A 105 -2.42 33.35 -8.71
CA ALA A 105 -2.09 33.35 -7.30
C ALA A 105 -2.27 31.98 -6.58
N ALA A 106 -3.33 31.23 -6.89
CA ALA A 106 -3.55 29.89 -6.32
C ALA A 106 -2.55 28.87 -6.89
N LEU A 107 -2.21 29.00 -8.18
CA LEU A 107 -1.16 28.20 -8.81
C LEU A 107 0.23 28.56 -8.26
N GLU A 108 0.50 29.84 -8.01
CA GLU A 108 1.73 30.31 -7.37
C GLU A 108 1.85 29.83 -5.92
N GLU A 109 0.75 29.81 -5.15
CA GLU A 109 0.72 29.28 -3.79
C GLU A 109 0.93 27.75 -3.79
N GLU A 110 0.31 27.03 -4.72
CA GLU A 110 0.51 25.59 -4.91
C GLU A 110 1.95 25.28 -5.33
N LEU A 111 2.52 26.05 -6.27
CA LEU A 111 3.93 25.94 -6.69
C LEU A 111 4.90 26.32 -5.57
N ALA A 112 4.61 27.33 -4.77
CA ALA A 112 5.41 27.71 -3.61
C ALA A 112 5.41 26.59 -2.57
N THR A 113 4.24 26.02 -2.28
CA THR A 113 4.09 24.87 -1.37
C THR A 113 4.86 23.65 -1.88
N LEU A 114 4.81 23.37 -3.19
CA LEU A 114 5.59 22.30 -3.84
C LEU A 114 7.09 22.58 -3.81
N THR A 115 7.51 23.83 -3.95
CA THR A 115 8.94 24.22 -3.92
C THR A 115 9.50 24.12 -2.51
N GLU A 116 8.75 24.58 -1.51
CA GLU A 116 9.10 24.47 -0.10
C GLU A 116 9.16 23.00 0.35
N ALA A 117 8.27 22.15 -0.18
CA ALA A 117 8.31 20.70 -0.02
C ALA A 117 9.57 20.06 -0.60
N MET A 118 9.98 20.49 -1.80
CA MET A 118 11.22 20.02 -2.44
C MET A 118 12.46 20.47 -1.68
N ASP A 119 12.46 21.70 -1.17
CA ASP A 119 13.56 22.27 -0.39
C ASP A 119 13.68 21.64 0.99
N GLU A 120 12.57 21.30 1.66
CA GLU A 120 12.64 20.52 2.90
C GLU A 120 13.18 19.09 2.65
N GLY A 121 12.99 18.54 1.45
CA GLY A 121 13.62 17.31 0.99
C GLY A 121 15.16 17.39 0.91
N ARG A 122 15.75 18.59 0.81
CA ARG A 122 17.21 18.78 0.92
C ARG A 122 17.70 18.68 2.37
N VAL A 123 16.85 18.96 3.36
CA VAL A 123 17.19 18.90 4.78
C VAL A 123 17.15 17.43 5.24
N ARG A 124 18.30 16.77 5.18
CA ARG A 124 18.50 15.35 5.54
C ARG A 124 18.28 15.11 7.05
N THR A 125 17.04 15.10 7.50
CA THR A 125 16.66 14.81 8.90
C THR A 125 16.42 13.31 9.15
N ALA A 126 16.19 12.50 8.10
CA ALA A 126 15.86 11.09 8.24
C ALA A 126 17.05 10.15 7.94
N ARG A 127 17.18 9.07 8.73
CA ARG A 127 18.20 8.02 8.54
C ARG A 127 17.92 7.10 7.34
N TRP A 128 16.65 6.90 6.97
CA TRP A 128 16.20 6.08 5.83
C TRP A 128 15.08 6.77 5.05
N LEU A 129 15.16 6.76 3.71
CA LEU A 129 14.18 7.33 2.76
C LEU A 129 13.78 8.81 3.03
N PRO A 130 14.72 9.76 3.13
CA PRO A 130 14.43 11.16 3.50
C PRO A 130 13.49 11.88 2.53
N ARG A 131 13.53 11.53 1.24
CA ARG A 131 12.64 12.12 0.22
C ARG A 131 11.16 11.79 0.47
N VAL A 132 10.87 10.58 0.92
CA VAL A 132 9.48 10.13 1.19
C VAL A 132 8.89 10.89 2.38
N GLU A 133 9.69 11.09 3.43
CA GLU A 133 9.26 11.82 4.63
C GLU A 133 9.00 13.31 4.33
N ALA A 134 9.85 13.94 3.51
CA ALA A 134 9.65 15.32 3.08
C ALA A 134 8.36 15.49 2.26
N THR A 135 8.11 14.59 1.29
CA THR A 135 6.86 14.59 0.52
C THR A 135 5.64 14.37 1.43
N GLN A 136 5.73 13.48 2.41
CA GLN A 136 4.63 13.23 3.35
C GLN A 136 4.34 14.44 4.25
N ARG A 137 5.37 15.11 4.77
CA ARG A 137 5.23 16.34 5.56
C ARG A 137 4.63 17.48 4.73
N ALA A 138 5.06 17.63 3.49
CA ALA A 138 4.51 18.60 2.56
C ALA A 138 3.02 18.35 2.28
N LEU A 139 2.65 17.11 1.99
CA LEU A 139 1.25 16.70 1.78
C LEU A 139 0.41 16.92 3.04
N LEU A 140 0.95 16.66 4.24
CA LEU A 140 0.29 16.96 5.51
C LEU A 140 0.03 18.45 5.69
N ARG A 141 0.98 19.32 5.33
CA ARG A 141 0.79 20.78 5.41
C ARG A 141 -0.24 21.26 4.38
N ALA A 142 -0.14 20.80 3.13
CA ALA A 142 -1.10 21.12 2.07
C ALA A 142 -2.53 20.66 2.42
N ALA A 143 -2.69 19.52 3.10
CA ALA A 143 -3.99 19.02 3.53
C ALA A 143 -4.57 19.74 4.78
N GLY A 144 -3.89 20.76 5.31
CA GLY A 144 -4.34 21.51 6.49
C GLY A 144 -4.05 20.81 7.82
N GLY A 145 -3.03 19.95 7.86
CA GLY A 145 -2.51 19.31 9.06
C GLY A 145 -3.08 17.91 9.38
N PRO A 146 -2.52 17.23 10.39
CA PRO A 146 -2.83 15.83 10.72
C PRO A 146 -4.27 15.60 11.22
N VAL A 147 -5.00 16.67 11.56
CA VAL A 147 -6.41 16.60 11.98
C VAL A 147 -7.34 16.41 10.77
N ARG A 148 -7.02 17.02 9.63
CA ARG A 148 -7.81 16.92 8.39
C ARG A 148 -7.38 15.75 7.50
N ALA A 149 -6.13 15.29 7.63
CA ALA A 149 -5.61 14.11 6.93
C ALA A 149 -5.00 13.07 7.90
N PRO A 150 -5.81 12.43 8.77
CA PRO A 150 -5.32 11.46 9.74
C PRO A 150 -4.65 10.24 9.11
N TYR A 151 -5.00 9.91 7.86
CA TYR A 151 -4.38 8.82 7.08
C TYR A 151 -2.92 9.10 6.68
N LEU A 152 -2.48 10.36 6.65
CA LEU A 152 -1.08 10.74 6.39
C LEU A 152 -0.22 10.75 7.66
N ARG A 153 -0.77 10.41 8.83
CA ARG A 153 -0.01 10.33 10.09
C ARG A 153 0.92 9.11 10.15
N ASP A 154 0.59 8.07 9.40
CA ASP A 154 1.31 6.80 9.41
C ASP A 154 2.62 6.87 8.62
N ASP A 155 3.73 6.39 9.19
CA ASP A 155 5.05 6.39 8.54
C ASP A 155 5.03 5.60 7.21
N LEU A 156 5.07 6.34 6.09
CA LEU A 156 4.97 5.77 4.74
C LEU A 156 6.14 4.82 4.42
N ARG A 157 7.28 4.97 5.11
CA ARG A 157 8.46 4.12 4.92
C ARG A 157 8.16 2.67 5.27
N ILE A 158 7.44 2.45 6.36
CA ILE A 158 7.05 1.11 6.82
C ILE A 158 6.09 0.48 5.81
N THR A 159 5.15 1.26 5.29
CA THR A 159 4.22 0.80 4.27
C THR A 159 4.93 0.46 2.97
N LEU A 160 5.90 1.27 2.53
CA LEU A 160 6.68 1.00 1.33
C LEU A 160 7.60 -0.22 1.50
N ALA A 161 8.25 -0.36 2.66
CA ALA A 161 9.06 -1.53 2.98
C ALA A 161 8.22 -2.81 3.03
N ALA A 162 7.05 -2.76 3.66
CA ALA A 162 6.10 -3.88 3.68
C ALA A 162 5.60 -4.22 2.27
N PHE A 163 5.36 -3.22 1.43
CA PHE A 163 4.96 -3.42 0.03
C PHE A 163 6.05 -4.12 -0.77
N LEU A 164 7.27 -3.58 -0.75
CA LEU A 164 8.42 -4.21 -1.44
C LEU A 164 8.70 -5.61 -0.91
N GLY A 165 8.62 -5.80 0.41
CA GLY A 165 8.74 -7.11 1.04
C GLY A 165 7.66 -8.10 0.58
N THR A 166 6.41 -7.64 0.44
CA THR A 166 5.29 -8.47 -0.06
C THR A 166 5.50 -8.85 -1.53
N VAL A 167 5.96 -7.91 -2.37
CA VAL A 167 6.30 -8.19 -3.77
C VAL A 167 7.42 -9.23 -3.86
N ALA A 168 8.48 -9.10 -3.05
CA ALA A 168 9.57 -10.06 -3.00
C ALA A 168 9.14 -11.42 -2.42
N ALA A 169 8.16 -11.44 -1.51
CA ALA A 169 7.65 -12.67 -0.91
C ALA A 169 6.95 -13.59 -1.91
N ILE A 170 6.44 -13.06 -3.04
CA ILE A 170 5.82 -13.89 -4.09
C ILE A 170 6.83 -14.87 -4.71
N PRO A 171 7.90 -14.43 -5.39
CA PRO A 171 8.86 -15.36 -6.00
C PRO A 171 9.60 -16.20 -4.95
N LEU A 172 9.91 -15.63 -3.78
CA LEU A 172 10.60 -16.36 -2.71
C LEU A 172 9.71 -17.44 -2.10
N GLY A 173 8.42 -17.16 -1.89
CA GLY A 173 7.45 -18.15 -1.41
C GLY A 173 7.22 -19.27 -2.40
N VAL A 174 7.15 -18.95 -3.70
CA VAL A 174 7.04 -19.97 -4.77
C VAL A 174 8.28 -20.87 -4.78
N LEU A 175 9.48 -20.29 -4.83
CA LEU A 175 10.73 -21.05 -4.86
C LEU A 175 10.90 -21.89 -3.59
N GLY A 176 10.65 -21.29 -2.42
CA GLY A 176 10.69 -21.99 -1.13
C GLY A 176 9.71 -23.15 -1.06
N SER A 177 8.50 -22.98 -1.61
CA SER A 177 7.49 -24.06 -1.70
C SER A 177 8.02 -25.22 -2.54
N PHE A 178 8.57 -24.96 -3.73
CA PHE A 178 9.13 -26.01 -4.59
C PHE A 178 10.29 -26.75 -3.93
N MET A 179 11.23 -26.03 -3.33
CA MET A 179 12.36 -26.63 -2.62
C MET A 179 11.89 -27.49 -1.44
N SER A 180 10.89 -27.02 -0.69
CA SER A 180 10.33 -27.75 0.44
C SER A 180 9.58 -29.00 0.00
N ALA A 181 8.75 -28.89 -1.04
CA ALA A 181 8.05 -30.04 -1.61
C ALA A 181 9.04 -31.10 -2.13
N PHE A 182 10.10 -30.66 -2.80
CA PHE A 182 11.13 -31.58 -3.29
C PHE A 182 11.87 -32.27 -2.13
N ALA A 183 12.23 -31.53 -1.09
CA ALA A 183 12.85 -32.11 0.10
C ALA A 183 11.96 -33.16 0.78
N LEU A 184 10.65 -32.92 0.88
CA LEU A 184 9.67 -33.88 1.41
C LEU A 184 9.53 -35.15 0.57
N LEU A 185 9.76 -35.06 -0.75
CA LEU A 185 9.74 -36.23 -1.63
C LEU A 185 11.01 -37.10 -1.47
N LEU A 186 12.07 -36.54 -0.90
CA LEU A 186 13.38 -37.19 -0.73
C LEU A 186 13.62 -37.70 0.70
N SER A 187 12.86 -37.20 1.67
CA SER A 187 12.86 -37.65 3.07
C SER A 187 12.10 -38.96 3.26
#